data_AF-A0A182MNM8-F1
#
_entry.id   AF-A0A182MNM8-F1
#
_cell.length_a   1.000
_cell.length_b   1.000
_cell.length_c   1.000
_cell.angle_alpha   90.00
_cell.angle_beta   90.00
_cell.angle_gamma   90.00
#
_symmetry.space_group_name_H-M   'P 1'
#
loop_
_entity.id
_entity.type
_entity.pdbx_description
1 polymer ?
#
loop_
_entity_poly.entity_id
_entity_poly.type
_entity_poly.pdbx_seq_one_letter_code
_entity_poly.pdbx_strand_id
1 'polypeptide(L)'
;MAETNKTSSKQQFIEAYSALVQRISAARFDEFKEFFANEADYELAVQEFRNGFKEALLSKVNRLWDETDIDSNLEMLEILKSKASGRTDKMWRPTGKPVSEQVLPLAVNKLKSSLKCYHHQLRFQKQRTEDLICTIETMRTKYQTMQARRNHLLQQIANEKKMLDSIRVQQKSLDCKVNDDLRS
;
A
#
# COMPACT_ATOMS: atom_id res chain seq x y z
N MET A 1 -27.75 -14.54 5.04
CA MET A 1 -29.08 -14.07 5.51
C MET A 1 -29.26 -14.50 6.95
N ALA A 2 -28.79 -13.66 7.87
CA ALA A 2 -29.07 -13.71 9.30
C ALA A 2 -28.83 -12.29 9.82
N GLU A 3 -29.62 -11.34 9.34
CA GLU A 3 -29.75 -10.03 9.97
C GLU A 3 -30.44 -10.27 11.30
N THR A 4 -29.63 -10.56 12.32
CA THR A 4 -30.10 -10.50 13.69
C THR A 4 -30.44 -9.05 13.94
N ASN A 5 -31.71 -8.76 14.20
CA ASN A 5 -32.20 -7.49 14.73
C ASN A 5 -31.49 -7.22 16.07
N LYS A 6 -30.23 -6.79 16.02
CA LYS A 6 -29.49 -6.34 17.20
C LYS A 6 -30.02 -4.95 17.51
N THR A 7 -30.97 -4.90 18.43
CA THR A 7 -31.33 -3.67 19.14
C THR A 7 -30.03 -3.02 19.60
N SER A 8 -29.77 -1.77 19.17
CA SER A 8 -28.51 -1.11 19.47
C SER A 8 -28.30 -1.03 20.98
N SER A 9 -27.05 -1.03 21.44
CA SER A 9 -26.73 -0.91 22.86
C SER A 9 -27.33 0.36 23.48
N LYS A 10 -27.44 1.44 22.69
CA LYS A 10 -28.13 2.69 23.04
C LYS A 10 -29.62 2.44 23.32
N GLN A 11 -30.27 1.71 22.44
CA GLN A 11 -31.69 1.40 22.55
C GLN A 11 -31.98 0.49 23.76
N GLN A 12 -31.14 -0.51 24.02
CA GLN A 12 -31.24 -1.35 25.22
C GLN A 12 -31.12 -0.54 26.51
N PHE A 13 -30.20 0.43 26.54
CA PHE A 13 -30.05 1.35 27.67
C PHE A 13 -31.31 2.21 27.87
N ILE A 14 -31.84 2.81 26.79
CA ILE A 14 -33.04 3.65 26.84
C ILE A 14 -34.24 2.87 27.38
N GLU A 15 -34.41 1.62 26.94
CA GLU A 15 -35.49 0.73 27.37
C GLU A 15 -35.34 0.35 28.84
N ALA A 16 -34.15 -0.09 29.26
CA ALA A 16 -33.88 -0.47 30.65
C ALA A 16 -34.06 0.72 31.61
N TYR A 17 -33.59 1.91 31.23
CA TYR A 17 -33.76 3.10 32.04
C TYR A 17 -35.22 3.56 32.09
N SER A 18 -35.94 3.53 30.97
CA SER A 18 -37.37 3.84 30.95
C SER A 18 -38.17 2.91 31.88
N ALA A 19 -37.84 1.62 31.89
CA ALA A 19 -38.45 0.66 32.79
C ALA A 19 -38.10 0.92 34.27
N LEU A 20 -36.86 1.34 34.56
CA LEU A 20 -36.44 1.70 35.91
C LEU A 20 -37.24 2.91 36.45
N VAL A 21 -37.37 3.96 35.63
CA VAL A 21 -38.09 5.18 36.02
C VAL A 21 -39.58 4.89 36.29
N GLN A 22 -40.19 4.02 35.49
CA GLN A 22 -41.59 3.60 35.70
C GLN A 22 -41.78 2.73 36.96
N ARG A 23 -40.72 2.11 37.48
CA ARG A 23 -40.76 1.35 38.74
C ARG A 23 -40.65 2.22 40.00
N ILE A 24 -40.38 3.52 39.86
CA ILE A 24 -40.35 4.44 41.01
C ILE A 24 -41.76 4.50 41.60
N SER A 25 -41.98 3.84 42.74
CA SER A 25 -43.31 3.74 43.37
C SER A 25 -43.92 5.11 43.63
N ALA A 26 -45.20 5.27 43.27
CA ALA A 26 -45.97 6.46 43.63
C ALA A 26 -46.05 6.64 45.15
N ALA A 27 -46.00 5.54 45.92
CA ALA A 27 -46.04 5.57 47.38
C ALA A 27 -44.90 6.39 48.03
N ARG A 28 -43.81 6.65 47.28
CA ARG A 28 -42.71 7.53 47.74
C ARG A 28 -43.10 9.01 47.75
N PHE A 29 -44.22 9.37 47.13
CA PHE A 29 -44.73 10.73 47.04
C PHE A 29 -45.99 10.93 47.88
N ASP A 30 -46.44 9.92 48.64
CA ASP A 30 -47.70 9.97 49.40
C ASP A 30 -47.69 11.09 50.46
N GLU A 31 -46.52 11.44 51.00
CA GLU A 31 -46.34 12.58 51.91
C GLU A 31 -46.75 13.92 51.27
N PHE A 32 -46.77 14.01 49.94
CA PHE A 32 -47.16 15.23 49.21
C PHE A 32 -48.63 15.23 48.79
N LYS A 33 -49.35 14.14 49.02
CA LYS A 33 -50.71 13.94 48.50
C LYS A 33 -51.71 14.99 48.98
N GLU A 34 -51.56 15.47 50.21
CA GLU A 34 -52.41 16.51 50.81
C GLU A 34 -52.28 17.89 50.13
N PHE A 35 -51.22 18.12 49.35
CA PHE A 35 -51.00 19.38 48.63
C PHE A 35 -51.70 19.43 47.27
N PHE A 36 -52.29 18.33 46.80
CA PHE A 36 -52.97 18.25 45.51
C PHE A 36 -54.50 18.35 45.67
N ALA A 37 -55.17 18.97 44.70
CA ALA A 37 -56.62 19.20 44.76
C ALA A 37 -57.45 17.93 44.58
N ASN A 38 -56.90 16.90 43.93
CA ASN A 38 -57.52 15.60 43.71
C ASN A 38 -56.46 14.53 43.36
N GLU A 39 -56.87 13.26 43.32
CA GLU A 39 -55.99 12.13 42.99
C GLU A 39 -55.41 12.22 41.58
N ALA A 40 -56.17 12.73 40.61
CA ALA A 40 -55.72 12.82 39.22
C ALA A 40 -54.57 13.81 39.06
N ASP A 41 -54.61 14.94 39.78
CA ASP A 41 -53.55 15.94 39.81
C ASP A 41 -52.28 15.37 40.47
N TYR A 42 -52.43 14.55 41.51
CA TYR A 42 -51.32 13.83 42.15
C TYR A 42 -50.68 12.80 41.21
N GLU A 43 -51.48 11.96 40.55
CA GLU A 43 -50.99 10.98 39.59
C GLU A 43 -50.28 11.64 38.40
N LEU A 44 -50.81 12.77 37.93
CA LEU A 44 -50.22 13.58 36.87
C LEU A 44 -48.87 14.16 37.29
N ALA A 45 -48.75 14.72 38.50
CA ALA A 45 -47.49 15.24 39.02
C ALA A 45 -46.42 14.14 39.18
N VAL A 46 -46.81 12.94 39.63
CA VAL A 46 -45.90 11.78 39.71
C VAL A 46 -45.44 11.35 38.31
N GLN A 47 -46.33 11.36 37.32
CA GLN A 47 -45.94 11.10 35.93
C GLN A 47 -45.02 12.19 35.37
N GLU A 48 -45.28 13.47 35.62
CA GLU A 48 -44.42 14.56 35.18
C GLU A 48 -43.03 14.46 35.80
N PHE A 49 -42.92 14.11 37.08
CA PHE A 49 -41.64 13.84 37.72
C PHE A 49 -40.89 12.70 37.00
N ARG A 50 -41.57 11.58 36.75
CA ARG A 50 -40.97 10.44 36.05
C ARG A 50 -40.53 10.83 34.63
N ASN A 51 -41.35 11.58 33.90
CA ASN A 51 -41.04 12.03 32.54
C ASN A 51 -39.85 12.99 32.54
N GLY A 52 -39.83 13.98 33.43
CA GLY A 52 -38.72 14.92 33.57
C GLY A 52 -37.41 14.23 33.97
N PHE A 53 -37.47 13.28 34.90
CA PHE A 53 -36.30 12.48 35.29
C PHE A 53 -35.80 11.58 34.16
N LYS A 54 -36.72 11.03 33.36
CA LYS A 54 -36.39 10.26 32.16
C LYS A 54 -35.68 11.15 31.13
N GLU A 55 -36.27 12.27 30.77
CA GLU A 55 -35.77 13.19 29.75
C GLU A 55 -34.41 13.79 30.12
N ALA A 56 -34.25 14.23 31.38
CA ALA A 56 -33.00 14.85 31.84
C ALA A 56 -31.80 13.88 31.74
N LEU A 57 -31.97 12.61 32.11
CA LEU A 57 -30.89 11.64 32.00
C LEU A 57 -30.68 11.21 30.54
N LEU A 58 -31.75 10.96 29.79
CA LEU A 58 -31.63 10.58 28.37
C LEU A 58 -30.93 11.68 27.55
N SER A 59 -31.22 12.96 27.82
CA SER A 59 -30.53 14.08 27.19
C SER A 59 -29.02 14.04 27.46
N LYS A 60 -28.61 13.84 28.72
CA LYS A 60 -27.18 13.72 29.09
C LYS A 60 -26.51 12.51 28.45
N VAL A 61 -27.19 11.37 28.45
CA VAL A 61 -26.65 10.12 27.89
C VAL A 61 -26.51 10.25 26.38
N ASN A 62 -27.53 10.77 25.68
CA ASN A 62 -27.45 11.00 24.24
C ASN A 62 -26.30 11.95 23.89
N ARG A 63 -26.17 13.06 24.63
CA ARG A 63 -25.05 13.98 24.44
C ARG A 63 -23.70 13.28 24.59
N LEU A 64 -23.50 12.53 25.67
CA LEU A 64 -22.25 11.77 25.88
C LEU A 64 -22.03 10.71 24.80
N TRP A 65 -23.09 10.03 24.38
CA TRP A 65 -23.04 9.00 23.33
C TRP A 65 -22.56 9.57 22.01
N ASP A 66 -23.04 10.75 21.66
CA ASP A 66 -22.70 11.43 20.41
C ASP A 66 -21.34 12.14 20.51
N GLU A 67 -20.99 12.75 21.66
CA GLU A 67 -19.69 13.39 21.91
C GLU A 67 -18.53 12.39 21.89
N THR A 68 -18.75 11.17 22.38
CA THR A 68 -17.70 10.14 22.49
C THR A 68 -17.74 9.12 21.36
N ASP A 69 -18.62 9.29 20.37
CA ASP A 69 -18.78 8.43 19.20
C ASP A 69 -18.80 6.93 19.57
N ILE A 70 -19.63 6.59 20.56
CA ILE A 70 -19.65 5.26 21.18
C ILE A 70 -20.01 4.19 20.15
N ASP A 71 -20.91 4.50 19.22
CA ASP A 71 -21.37 3.54 18.20
C ASP A 71 -20.22 3.12 17.28
N SER A 72 -19.43 4.07 16.79
CA SER A 72 -18.25 3.78 15.95
C SER A 72 -17.18 3.01 16.73
N ASN A 73 -16.97 3.36 18.00
CA ASN A 73 -16.02 2.65 18.86
C ASN A 73 -16.45 1.20 19.10
N LEU A 74 -17.74 0.95 19.35
CA LEU A 74 -18.30 -0.40 19.52
C LEU A 74 -18.21 -1.22 18.23
N GLU A 75 -18.53 -0.61 17.09
CA GLU A 75 -18.40 -1.26 15.79
C GLU A 75 -16.95 -1.64 15.51
N MET A 76 -16.00 -0.73 15.77
CA MET A 76 -14.58 -1.00 15.62
C MET A 76 -14.12 -2.16 16.51
N LEU A 77 -14.60 -2.23 17.76
CA LEU A 77 -14.30 -3.34 18.66
C LEU A 77 -14.85 -4.68 18.15
N GLU A 78 -16.06 -4.73 17.61
CA GLU A 78 -16.61 -5.95 17.02
C GLU A 78 -15.85 -6.37 15.74
N ILE A 79 -15.42 -5.41 14.91
CA ILE A 79 -14.54 -5.68 13.76
C ILE A 79 -13.19 -6.25 14.24
N LEU A 80 -12.59 -5.67 15.27
CA LEU A 80 -11.32 -6.17 15.83
C LEU A 80 -11.48 -7.58 16.41
N LYS A 81 -12.58 -7.84 17.12
CA LYS A 81 -12.92 -9.15 17.69
C LYS A 81 -13.10 -10.21 16.61
N SER A 82 -13.84 -9.90 15.53
CA SER A 82 -14.02 -10.82 14.40
C SER A 82 -12.70 -11.12 13.69
N LYS A 83 -11.84 -10.11 13.45
CA LYS A 83 -10.48 -10.30 12.88
C LYS A 83 -9.55 -11.12 13.77
N ALA A 84 -9.78 -11.12 15.07
CA ALA A 84 -9.02 -11.89 16.05
C ALA A 84 -9.57 -13.31 16.30
N SER A 85 -10.71 -13.68 15.69
CA SER A 85 -11.31 -15.01 15.87
C SER A 85 -10.32 -16.13 15.48
N GLY A 86 -10.11 -17.09 16.37
CA GLY A 86 -9.13 -18.17 16.22
C GLY A 86 -7.68 -17.86 16.62
N ARG A 87 -7.37 -16.64 17.07
CA ARG A 87 -6.03 -16.25 17.60
C ARG A 87 -6.07 -16.05 19.11
N THR A 88 -6.28 -17.13 19.86
CA THR A 88 -6.41 -17.06 21.34
C THR A 88 -5.07 -17.15 22.08
N ASP A 89 -4.04 -17.73 21.47
CA ASP A 89 -2.84 -18.13 22.21
C ASP A 89 -1.88 -16.96 22.52
N LYS A 90 -2.02 -15.82 21.83
CA LYS A 90 -1.20 -14.63 22.04
C LYS A 90 -2.07 -13.39 22.06
N MET A 91 -2.76 -13.16 23.18
CA MET A 91 -3.42 -11.88 23.43
C MET A 91 -2.37 -10.80 23.64
N TRP A 92 -2.50 -9.68 22.95
CA TRP A 92 -1.76 -8.47 23.30
C TRP A 92 -2.10 -8.09 24.74
N ARG A 93 -1.08 -7.86 25.56
CA ARG A 93 -1.19 -7.37 26.94
C ARG A 93 -0.45 -6.03 27.00
N PRO A 94 -0.92 -5.05 27.79
CA PRO A 94 -0.13 -3.86 28.09
C PRO A 94 1.22 -4.30 28.63
N THR A 95 2.29 -3.97 27.91
CA THR A 95 3.64 -4.50 28.18
C THR A 95 4.38 -3.71 29.26
N GLY A 96 3.81 -2.58 29.73
CA GLY A 96 4.50 -1.62 30.60
C GLY A 96 5.64 -0.86 29.92
N LYS A 97 5.89 -1.13 28.64
CA LYS A 97 6.98 -0.54 27.86
C LYS A 97 6.58 0.82 27.29
N PRO A 98 7.55 1.74 27.08
CA PRO A 98 7.27 3.01 26.42
C PRO A 98 6.78 2.79 24.99
N VAL A 99 6.03 3.76 24.46
CA VAL A 99 5.44 3.71 23.11
C VAL A 99 6.51 3.43 22.04
N SER A 100 7.72 3.97 22.19
CA SER A 100 8.85 3.75 21.29
C SER A 100 9.19 2.26 21.13
N GLU A 101 9.20 1.50 22.23
CA GLU A 101 9.45 0.06 22.21
C GLU A 101 8.28 -0.74 21.65
N GLN A 102 7.05 -0.29 21.87
CA GLN A 102 5.86 -0.96 21.34
C GLN A 102 5.74 -0.81 19.82
N VAL A 103 6.22 0.31 19.27
CA VAL A 103 6.19 0.59 17.82
C VAL A 103 7.42 0.01 17.10
N LEU A 104 8.51 -0.28 17.81
CA LEU A 104 9.75 -0.81 17.23
C LEU A 104 9.53 -2.03 16.30
N PRO A 105 8.71 -3.04 16.65
CA PRO A 105 8.43 -4.16 15.74
C PRO A 105 7.80 -3.74 14.41
N LEU A 106 6.93 -2.72 14.42
CA LEU A 106 6.30 -2.19 13.22
C LEU A 106 7.33 -1.49 12.32
N ALA A 107 8.20 -0.67 12.94
CA ALA A 107 9.28 0.01 12.23
C ALA A 107 10.27 -0.99 11.63
N VAL A 108 10.69 -2.00 12.41
CA VAL A 108 11.58 -3.07 11.95
C VAL A 108 10.95 -3.87 10.81
N ASN A 109 9.66 -4.20 10.89
CA ASN A 109 8.96 -4.90 9.81
C ASN A 109 8.90 -4.06 8.52
N LYS A 110 8.65 -2.75 8.63
CA LYS A 110 8.69 -1.84 7.47
C LYS A 110 10.09 -1.82 6.84
N LEU A 111 11.13 -1.64 7.66
CA LEU A 111 12.53 -1.66 7.19
C LEU A 111 12.88 -2.98 6.52
N LYS A 112 12.46 -4.12 7.08
CA LYS A 112 12.68 -5.45 6.51
C LYS A 112 12.02 -5.59 5.13
N SER A 113 10.81 -5.09 4.95
CA SER A 113 10.11 -5.08 3.66
C SER A 113 10.81 -4.19 2.64
N SER A 114 11.24 -2.99 3.04
CA SER A 114 12.03 -2.09 2.18
C SER A 114 13.35 -2.74 1.74
N LEU A 115 14.07 -3.38 2.67
CA LEU A 115 15.33 -4.07 2.38
C LEU A 115 15.13 -5.20 1.36
N LYS A 116 14.06 -6.00 1.49
CA LYS A 116 13.71 -7.01 0.49
C LYS A 116 13.48 -6.41 -0.90
N CYS A 117 12.77 -5.29 -0.97
CA CYS A 117 12.53 -4.57 -2.22
C CYS A 117 13.85 -4.12 -2.87
N TYR A 118 14.73 -3.46 -2.12
CA TYR A 118 16.02 -3.02 -2.64
C TYR A 118 16.91 -4.18 -3.08
N HIS A 119 16.91 -5.29 -2.34
CA HIS A 119 17.67 -6.48 -2.74
C HIS A 119 17.16 -7.05 -4.08
N HIS A 120 15.85 -7.03 -4.30
CA HIS A 120 15.26 -7.44 -5.58
C HIS A 120 15.68 -6.51 -6.73
N GLN A 121 15.63 -5.18 -6.50
CA GLN A 121 16.08 -4.20 -7.49
C GLN A 121 17.56 -4.35 -7.83
N LEU A 122 18.42 -4.56 -6.83
CA LEU A 122 19.85 -4.80 -7.04
C LEU A 122 20.10 -6.04 -7.89
N ARG A 123 19.40 -7.14 -7.61
CA ARG A 123 19.51 -8.37 -8.40
C ARG A 123 19.09 -8.13 -9.86
N PHE A 124 17.98 -7.43 -10.06
CA PHE A 124 17.50 -7.08 -11.40
C PHE A 124 18.53 -6.24 -12.16
N GLN A 125 19.08 -5.19 -11.54
CA GLN A 125 20.07 -4.34 -12.19
C GLN A 125 21.38 -5.08 -12.48
N LYS A 126 21.80 -5.99 -11.60
CA LYS A 126 22.96 -6.85 -11.83
C LYS A 126 22.76 -7.69 -13.10
N GLN A 127 21.64 -8.42 -13.19
CA GLN A 127 21.35 -9.25 -14.36
C GLN A 127 21.28 -8.42 -15.65
N ARG A 128 20.59 -7.28 -15.61
CA ARG A 128 20.51 -6.37 -16.76
C ARG A 128 21.88 -5.85 -17.20
N THR A 129 22.77 -5.57 -16.24
CA THR A 129 24.12 -5.10 -16.54
C THR A 129 24.96 -6.21 -17.18
N GLU A 130 24.85 -7.44 -16.70
CA GLU A 130 25.51 -8.62 -17.29
C GLU A 130 25.07 -8.82 -18.75
N ASP A 131 23.77 -8.74 -19.03
CA ASP A 131 23.24 -8.87 -20.40
C ASP A 131 23.77 -7.76 -21.35
N LEU A 132 23.86 -6.53 -20.84
CA LEU A 132 24.40 -5.39 -21.59
C LEU A 132 25.89 -5.56 -21.87
N ILE A 133 26.67 -6.05 -20.91
CA ILE A 133 28.10 -6.32 -21.08
C ILE A 133 28.30 -7.35 -22.20
N CYS A 134 27.59 -8.49 -22.15
CA CYS A 134 27.65 -9.51 -23.20
C CYS A 134 27.33 -8.95 -24.60
N THR A 135 26.33 -8.07 -24.68
CA THR A 135 25.93 -7.41 -25.93
C THR A 135 27.06 -6.50 -26.45
N ILE A 136 27.65 -5.69 -25.58
CA ILE A 136 28.76 -4.79 -25.93
C ILE A 136 29.98 -5.58 -26.40
N GLU A 137 30.33 -6.66 -25.70
CA GLU A 137 31.46 -7.52 -26.07
C GLU A 137 31.23 -8.16 -27.45
N THR A 138 30.02 -8.65 -27.71
CA THR A 138 29.65 -9.18 -29.04
C THR A 138 29.82 -8.13 -30.14
N MET A 139 29.40 -6.89 -29.89
CA MET A 139 29.56 -5.79 -30.85
C MET A 139 31.03 -5.42 -31.06
N ARG A 140 31.85 -5.40 -29.99
CA ARG A 140 33.29 -5.14 -30.08
C ARG A 140 33.98 -6.18 -30.95
N THR A 141 33.68 -7.46 -30.75
CA THR A 141 34.25 -8.54 -31.58
C THR A 141 33.84 -8.40 -33.04
N LYS A 142 32.55 -8.13 -33.32
CA LYS A 142 32.07 -7.88 -34.70
C LYS A 142 32.81 -6.71 -35.35
N TYR A 143 33.00 -5.62 -34.61
CA TYR A 143 33.73 -4.45 -35.10
C TYR A 143 35.19 -4.78 -35.44
N GLN A 144 35.88 -5.50 -34.55
CA GLN A 144 37.27 -5.94 -34.79
C GLN A 144 37.38 -6.81 -36.04
N THR A 145 36.47 -7.77 -36.23
CA THR A 145 36.44 -8.61 -37.44
C THR A 145 36.19 -7.78 -38.70
N MET A 146 35.28 -6.81 -38.64
CA MET A 146 35.02 -5.91 -39.76
C MET A 146 36.25 -5.05 -40.10
N GLN A 147 36.94 -4.56 -39.07
CA GLN A 147 38.16 -3.76 -39.24
C GLN A 147 39.30 -4.59 -39.85
N ALA A 148 39.49 -5.83 -39.39
CA ALA A 148 40.47 -6.75 -39.97
C ALA A 148 40.16 -7.03 -41.45
N ARG A 149 38.89 -7.30 -41.79
CA ARG A 149 38.45 -7.50 -43.18
C ARG A 149 38.69 -6.26 -44.04
N ARG A 150 38.37 -5.07 -43.53
CA ARG A 150 38.64 -3.80 -44.23
C ARG A 150 40.13 -3.65 -44.53
N ASN A 151 40.99 -3.90 -43.56
CA ASN A 151 42.44 -3.80 -43.73
C ASN A 151 42.95 -4.79 -44.78
N HIS A 152 42.44 -6.03 -44.76
CA HIS A 152 42.79 -7.03 -45.76
C HIS A 152 42.38 -6.60 -47.19
N LEU A 153 41.15 -6.10 -47.37
CA LEU A 153 40.68 -5.60 -48.66
C LEU A 153 41.50 -4.41 -49.16
N LEU A 154 41.86 -3.48 -48.27
CA LEU A 154 42.74 -2.35 -48.63
C LEU A 154 44.12 -2.84 -49.10
N GLN A 155 44.66 -3.88 -48.48
CA GLN A 155 45.92 -4.49 -48.90
C GLN A 155 45.79 -5.18 -50.26
N GLN A 156 44.68 -5.90 -50.52
CA GLN A 156 44.41 -6.50 -51.83
C GLN A 156 44.35 -5.44 -52.93
N ILE A 157 43.61 -4.35 -52.72
CA ILE A 157 43.51 -3.23 -53.68
C ILE A 157 44.90 -2.62 -53.93
N ALA A 158 45.72 -2.43 -52.89
CA ALA A 158 47.07 -1.91 -53.04
C ALA A 158 47.97 -2.85 -53.89
N ASN A 159 47.85 -4.16 -53.69
CA ASN A 159 48.57 -5.17 -54.46
C ASN A 159 48.13 -5.19 -55.94
N GLU A 160 46.82 -5.17 -56.18
CA GLU A 160 46.25 -5.12 -57.54
C GLU A 160 46.68 -3.86 -58.29
N LYS A 161 46.65 -2.70 -57.62
CA LYS A 161 47.12 -1.43 -58.20
C LYS A 161 48.60 -1.53 -58.60
N LYS A 162 49.45 -2.10 -57.75
CA LYS A 162 50.87 -2.31 -58.04
C LYS A 162 51.08 -3.26 -59.24
N MET A 163 50.26 -4.30 -59.34
CA MET A 163 50.29 -5.22 -60.49
C MET A 163 49.88 -4.52 -61.79
N LEU A 164 48.79 -3.74 -61.77
CA LEU A 164 48.34 -2.96 -62.93
C LEU A 164 49.39 -1.94 -63.38
N ASP A 165 50.01 -1.23 -62.45
CA ASP A 165 51.10 -0.29 -62.75
C ASP A 165 52.29 -1.02 -63.42
N SER A 166 52.65 -2.21 -62.94
CA SER A 166 53.69 -3.05 -63.57
C SER A 166 53.31 -3.50 -65.00
N ILE A 167 52.08 -3.94 -65.21
CA ILE A 167 51.57 -4.32 -66.54
C ILE A 167 51.64 -3.11 -67.48
N ARG A 168 51.25 -1.92 -67.00
CA ARG A 168 51.28 -0.69 -67.80
C ARG A 168 52.70 -0.31 -68.22
N VAL A 169 53.70 -0.52 -67.36
CA VAL A 169 55.12 -0.33 -67.70
C VAL A 169 55.56 -1.33 -68.76
N GLN A 170 55.20 -2.62 -68.61
CA GLN A 170 55.51 -3.65 -69.60
C GLN A 170 54.86 -3.36 -70.96
N GLN A 171 53.59 -2.94 -70.96
CA GLN A 171 52.87 -2.58 -72.18
C GLN A 171 53.57 -1.42 -72.91
N LYS A 172 53.92 -0.35 -72.20
CA LYS A 172 54.70 0.76 -72.79
C LYS A 172 56.02 0.29 -73.41
N SER A 173 56.73 -0.63 -72.73
CA SER A 173 57.98 -1.19 -73.26
C SER A 173 57.75 -2.00 -74.53
N LEU A 174 56.66 -2.77 -74.62
CA LEU A 174 56.30 -3.52 -75.81
C LEU A 174 55.90 -2.59 -76.95
N ASP A 175 55.10 -1.56 -76.67
CA ASP A 175 54.69 -0.54 -77.65
C ASP A 175 55.91 0.18 -78.25
N CYS A 176 56.94 0.49 -77.44
CA CYS A 176 58.21 1.03 -77.94
C CYS A 176 58.91 0.05 -78.89
N LYS A 177 59.06 -1.21 -78.50
CA LYS A 177 59.71 -2.23 -79.34
C LYS A 177 58.99 -2.44 -80.67
N VAL A 178 57.67 -2.53 -80.66
CA VAL A 178 56.87 -2.69 -81.88
C VAL A 178 57.03 -1.47 -82.80
N ASN A 179 57.06 -0.26 -82.25
CA ASN A 179 57.29 0.95 -83.05
C ASN A 179 58.71 1.01 -83.65
N ASP A 180 59.72 0.49 -82.94
CA ASP A 180 61.09 0.39 -83.45
C ASP A 180 61.17 -0.64 -84.58
N ASP A 181 60.52 -1.80 -84.43
CA ASP A 181 60.45 -2.86 -85.44
C ASP A 181 59.70 -2.40 -86.71
N LEU A 182 58.63 -1.61 -86.58
CA LEU A 182 57.86 -1.08 -87.72
C LEU A 182 58.55 0.06 -88.48
N ARG A 183 59.61 0.64 -87.93
CA ARG A 183 60.41 1.73 -88.54
C ARG A 183 61.71 1.24 -89.19
N SER A 184 62.04 -0.03 -89.03
CA SER A 184 63.20 -0.72 -89.59
C SER A 184 62.83 -1.45 -90.88
#